data_AF-A0A529HL81-F1
#
_entry.id   AF-A0A529HL81-F1
#
_cell.length_a   1.000
_cell.length_b   1.000
_cell.length_c   1.000
_cell.angle_alpha   90.00
_cell.angle_beta   90.00
_cell.angle_gamma   90.00
#
_symmetry.space_group_name_H-M   'P 1'
#
loop_
_entity.id
_entity.type
_entity.pdbx_description
1 polymer ?
#
loop_
_entity_poly.entity_id
_entity_poly.type
_entity_poly.pdbx_seq_one_letter_code
_entity_poly.pdbx_strand_id
1 'polypeptide(L)'
;MITRRGFLRLIGGSFLSMVSLSAYAVGIEPMLLTHVKRYSLMPPHWPAGLKLRVLALADIHACRPWMTPERIASLAAEANALRPDLIV
;
A
#
# COMPACT_ATOMS: atom_id res chain seq x y z
N MET A 1 21.98 -14.46 36.04
CA MET A 1 23.12 -14.49 35.10
C MET A 1 22.66 -15.12 33.79
N ILE A 2 22.98 -14.52 32.63
CA ILE A 2 22.63 -15.09 31.33
C ILE A 2 23.63 -16.22 31.00
N THR A 3 23.14 -17.40 30.63
CA THR A 3 24.01 -18.52 30.22
C THR A 3 24.51 -18.30 28.79
N ARG A 4 25.64 -18.93 28.41
CA ARG A 4 26.16 -18.86 27.03
C ARG A 4 25.11 -19.26 25.99
N ARG A 5 24.35 -20.32 26.27
CA ARG A 5 23.22 -20.77 25.42
C ARG A 5 22.11 -19.72 25.35
N GLY A 6 21.76 -19.10 26.48
CA GLY A 6 20.76 -18.02 26.54
C GLY A 6 21.20 -16.80 25.74
N PHE A 7 22.47 -16.41 25.84
CA PHE A 7 23.05 -15.31 25.09
C PHE A 7 23.05 -15.57 23.57
N LEU A 8 23.47 -16.76 23.13
CA LEU A 8 23.45 -17.13 21.71
C LEU A 8 22.03 -17.18 21.13
N ARG A 9 21.06 -17.67 21.91
CA ARG A 9 19.65 -17.65 21.51
C ARG A 9 19.10 -16.23 21.38
N LEU A 10 19.48 -15.34 22.30
CA LEU A 10 19.07 -13.94 22.25
C LEU A 10 19.60 -13.27 20.98
N ILE A 11 20.91 -13.37 20.72
CA ILE A 11 21.51 -12.75 19.52
C ILE A 11 20.93 -13.35 18.24
N GLY A 12 20.89 -14.68 18.12
CA GLY A 12 20.38 -15.35 16.92
C GLY A 12 18.90 -15.02 16.67
N GLY A 13 18.09 -15.03 17.73
CA GLY A 13 16.68 -14.64 17.66
C GLY A 13 16.50 -13.19 17.24
N SER A 14 17.19 -12.24 17.88
CA SER A 14 17.12 -10.82 17.54
C SER A 14 17.56 -10.54 16.11
N PHE A 15 18.63 -11.18 15.63
CA PHE A 15 19.09 -11.03 14.25
C PHE A 15 18.05 -11.53 13.25
N LEU A 16 17.50 -12.72 13.47
CA LEU A 16 16.45 -13.28 12.61
C LEU A 16 15.20 -12.41 12.59
N SER A 17 14.77 -11.89 13.75
CA SER A 17 13.64 -10.96 13.84
C SER A 17 13.91 -9.68 13.05
N MET A 18 15.10 -9.07 13.20
CA MET A 18 15.48 -7.85 12.49
C MET A 18 15.48 -8.05 10.97
N VAL A 19 16.08 -9.14 10.48
CA VAL A 19 16.11 -9.46 9.04
C VAL A 19 14.70 -9.71 8.51
N SER A 20 13.90 -10.48 9.23
CA SER A 20 12.53 -10.83 8.80
C SER A 20 11.64 -9.59 8.74
N LEU A 21 11.67 -8.73 9.76
CA LEU A 21 10.89 -7.49 9.79
C LEU A 21 11.37 -6.50 8.71
N SER A 22 12.68 -6.37 8.50
CA SER A 22 13.21 -5.50 7.47
C SER A 22 12.80 -5.97 6.08
N ALA A 23 12.93 -7.27 5.78
CA ALA A 23 12.53 -7.85 4.51
C ALA A 23 11.03 -7.67 4.24
N TYR A 24 10.20 -7.84 5.28
CA TYR A 24 8.77 -7.57 5.18
C TYR A 24 8.49 -6.10 4.86
N ALA A 25 9.01 -5.18 5.67
CA ALA A 25 8.72 -3.75 5.56
C ALA A 25 9.21 -3.12 4.25
N VAL A 26 10.33 -3.58 3.70
CA VAL A 26 10.91 -2.98 2.48
C VAL A 26 10.64 -3.79 1.21
N GLY A 27 10.46 -5.11 1.31
CA GLY A 27 10.36 -5.99 0.15
C GLY A 27 8.94 -6.46 -0.16
N ILE A 28 8.15 -6.71 0.89
CA ILE A 28 6.83 -7.34 0.76
C ILE A 28 5.74 -6.28 0.84
N GLU A 29 5.66 -5.54 1.94
CA GLU A 29 4.60 -4.57 2.21
C GLU A 29 4.41 -3.54 1.06
N PRO A 30 5.46 -2.91 0.50
CA PRO A 30 5.27 -1.89 -0.55
C PRO A 30 4.77 -2.45 -1.89
N MET A 31 4.83 -3.78 -2.07
CA MET A 31 4.44 -4.47 -3.30
C MET A 31 3.04 -5.04 -3.25
N LEU A 32 2.44 -5.21 -2.07
CA LEU A 32 1.16 -5.92 -1.89
C LEU A 32 -0.10 -5.07 -2.10
N LEU A 33 0.01 -3.74 -2.17
CA LEU A 33 -1.12 -2.87 -1.80
C LEU A 33 -1.99 -2.31 -2.93
N THR A 34 -1.86 -2.74 -4.18
CA THR A 34 -2.73 -2.22 -5.24
C THR A 34 -4.08 -2.95 -5.27
N HIS A 35 -5.06 -2.41 -4.55
CA HIS A 35 -6.44 -2.92 -4.55
C HIS A 35 -7.47 -1.81 -4.70
N VAL A 36 -8.51 -2.06 -5.50
CA VAL A 36 -9.64 -1.14 -5.66
C VAL A 36 -10.64 -1.36 -4.52
N LYS A 37 -10.65 -0.45 -3.55
CA LYS A 37 -11.69 -0.42 -2.51
C LYS A 37 -12.86 0.46 -2.95
N ARG A 38 -14.07 -0.10 -2.97
CA ARG A 38 -15.29 0.63 -3.34
C ARG A 38 -16.10 1.02 -2.12
N TYR A 39 -16.55 2.26 -2.10
CA TYR A 39 -17.47 2.80 -1.11
C TYR A 39 -18.70 3.35 -1.82
N SER A 40 -19.87 3.17 -1.21
CA SER A 40 -21.11 3.83 -1.61
C SER A 40 -21.50 4.76 -0.47
N LEU A 41 -21.43 6.06 -0.72
CA LEU A 41 -21.66 7.10 0.27
C LEU A 41 -22.65 8.13 -0.27
N MET A 42 -23.48 8.65 0.62
CA MET A 42 -24.41 9.75 0.35
C MET A 42 -24.15 10.84 1.40
N PRO A 43 -23.29 11.82 1.08
CA PRO A 43 -22.96 12.90 2.01
C PRO A 43 -24.20 13.72 2.42
N PRO A 44 -24.17 14.42 3.56
CA PRO A 44 -25.21 15.37 3.92
C PRO A 44 -25.42 16.40 2.80
N HIS A 45 -26.69 16.67 2.46
CA HIS A 45 -27.09 17.59 1.39
C HIS A 45 -26.66 17.17 -0.03
N TRP A 46 -26.40 15.88 -0.28
CA TRP A 46 -26.10 15.40 -1.63
C TRP A 46 -27.30 15.62 -2.58
N PRO A 47 -27.09 16.21 -3.78
CA PRO A 47 -28.18 16.50 -4.69
C PRO A 47 -28.98 15.24 -5.08
N ALA A 48 -30.30 15.35 -5.05
CA ALA A 48 -31.19 14.23 -5.39
C ALA A 48 -30.94 13.75 -6.82
N GLY A 49 -30.76 12.45 -6.99
CA GLY A 49 -30.55 11.82 -8.30
C GLY A 49 -29.13 11.98 -8.88
N LEU A 50 -28.25 12.78 -8.27
CA LEU A 50 -26.86 12.89 -8.71
C LEU A 50 -26.09 11.60 -8.36
N LYS A 51 -25.65 10.89 -9.41
CA LYS A 51 -24.74 9.75 -9.28
C LYS A 51 -23.38 10.16 -9.81
N LEU A 52 -22.36 10.03 -8.97
CA LEU A 52 -20.98 10.34 -9.33
C LEU A 52 -20.09 9.19 -8.89
N ARG A 53 -19.21 8.75 -9.78
CA ARG A 53 -18.13 7.79 -9.49
C ARG A 53 -16.81 8.55 -9.47
N VAL A 54 -16.35 8.85 -8.27
CA VAL A 54 -15.02 9.44 -8.03
C VAL A 54 -14.03 8.32 -7.77
N LEU A 55 -12.88 8.38 -8.44
CA LEU A 55 -11.72 7.55 -8.13
C LEU A 55 -10.67 8.44 -7.48
N ALA A 56 -10.32 8.14 -6.24
CA ALA A 56 -9.26 8.85 -5.52
C ALA A 56 -7.97 8.03 -5.52
N LEU A 57 -6.88 8.64 -5.96
CA LEU A 57 -5.50 8.16 -5.83
C LEU A 57 -4.79 9.04 -4.81
N ALA A 58 -3.99 8.42 -3.95
CA ALA A 58 -3.22 9.15 -2.94
C ALA A 58 -1.82 8.56 -2.80
N ASP A 59 -0.92 9.35 -2.23
CA ASP A 59 0.40 8.89 -1.77
C ASP A 59 1.21 8.15 -2.85
N ILE A 60 1.19 8.67 -4.09
CA ILE A 60 2.06 8.18 -5.16
C ILE A 60 3.49 8.61 -4.85
N HIS A 61 4.16 7.82 -4.00
CA HIS A 61 5.55 8.00 -3.59
C HIS A 61 6.51 7.64 -4.74
N ALA A 62 6.54 8.46 -5.80
CA ALA A 62 7.34 8.21 -7.00
C ALA A 62 8.84 8.07 -6.68
N CYS A 63 9.32 6.84 -6.62
CA CYS A 63 10.68 6.51 -6.24
C CYS A 63 11.09 5.15 -6.80
N ARG A 64 12.40 4.93 -6.88
CA ARG A 64 12.95 3.58 -7.11
C ARG A 64 13.35 2.96 -5.76
N PRO A 65 13.21 1.63 -5.61
CA PRO A 65 12.69 0.66 -6.59
C PRO A 65 11.15 0.49 -6.56
N TRP A 66 10.43 1.11 -5.62
CA TRP A 66 9.06 0.68 -5.29
C TRP A 66 7.95 1.26 -6.19
N MET A 67 8.08 2.49 -6.66
CA MET A 67 7.05 3.19 -7.42
C MET A 67 7.66 3.81 -8.68
N THR A 68 8.09 2.93 -9.58
CA THR A 68 8.75 3.33 -10.83
C THR A 68 7.75 3.99 -11.79
N PRO A 69 8.22 4.76 -12.79
CA PRO A 69 7.35 5.33 -13.81
C PRO A 69 6.45 4.29 -14.49
N GLU A 70 6.96 3.08 -14.73
CA GLU A 70 6.23 1.99 -15.37
C GLU A 70 5.08 1.49 -14.48
N ARG A 71 5.33 1.36 -13.16
CA ARG A 71 4.27 0.99 -12.21
C ARG A 71 3.20 2.09 -12.13
N ILE A 72 3.60 3.36 -12.07
CA ILE A 72 2.67 4.50 -12.07
C ILE A 72 1.81 4.50 -13.35
N ALA A 73 2.42 4.23 -14.51
CA ALA A 73 1.68 4.12 -15.77
C ALA A 73 0.66 2.97 -15.76
N SER A 74 1.01 1.80 -15.20
CA SER A 74 0.06 0.69 -15.00
C SER A 74 -1.10 1.10 -14.11
N LEU A 75 -0.82 1.75 -12.96
CA LEU A 75 -1.84 2.23 -12.03
C LEU A 75 -2.79 3.23 -12.70
N ALA A 76 -2.26 4.15 -13.51
CA ALA A 76 -3.06 5.11 -14.26
C ALA A 76 -3.96 4.41 -15.30
N ALA A 77 -3.44 3.39 -15.99
CA ALA A 77 -4.24 2.59 -16.94
C ALA A 77 -5.37 1.83 -16.22
N GLU A 78 -5.08 1.18 -15.09
CA GLU A 78 -6.07 0.50 -14.25
C GLU A 78 -7.13 1.46 -13.72
N ALA A 79 -6.73 2.65 -13.26
CA ALA A 79 -7.65 3.69 -12.80
C ALA A 79 -8.60 4.15 -13.91
N ASN A 80 -8.07 4.43 -15.11
CA ASN A 80 -8.87 4.82 -16.27
C ASN A 80 -9.83 3.71 -16.71
N ALA A 81 -9.43 2.43 -16.62
CA ALA A 81 -10.28 1.28 -16.96
C ALA A 81 -11.52 1.16 -16.06
N LEU A 82 -11.49 1.73 -14.85
CA LEU A 82 -12.65 1.81 -13.95
C LEU A 82 -13.70 2.83 -14.42
N ARG A 83 -13.40 3.62 -15.46
CA ARG A 83 -14.25 4.64 -16.09
C ARG A 83 -14.86 5.63 -15.07
N PRO A 84 -14.11 6.19 -14.12
CA PRO A 84 -14.67 7.17 -13.19
C PRO A 84 -15.13 8.43 -13.93
N ASP A 85 -16.03 9.19 -13.31
CA ASP A 85 -16.46 10.49 -13.82
C ASP A 85 -15.44 11.59 -13.44
N LEU A 86 -14.71 11.37 -12.34
CA LEU A 86 -13.66 12.26 -11.84
C LEU A 86 -12.54 11.44 -11.19
N ILE A 87 -11.29 11.83 -11.44
CA ILE A 87 -10.10 11.32 -10.75
C ILE A 87 -9.52 12.44 -9.89
N VAL A 88 -9.20 12.14 -8.64
CA VAL A 88 -8.55 13.06 -7.68
C VAL A 88 -7.34 12.42 -7.03
#